data_AF-A0A2P6QQM7-F1
#
_entry.id   AF-A0A2P6QQM7-F1
#
_cell.length_a   1.000
_cell.length_b   1.000
_cell.length_c   1.000
_cell.angle_alpha   90.00
_cell.angle_beta   90.00
_cell.angle_gamma   90.00
#
_symmetry.space_group_name_H-M   'P 1'
#
loop_
_entity.id
_entity.type
_entity.pdbx_description
1 polymer ?
#
loop_
_entity_poly.entity_id
_entity_poly.type
_entity_poly.pdbx_seq_one_letter_code
_entity_poly.pdbx_strand_id
1 'polypeptide(L)'
;MTHTNTLVVNLGDLIQLLSNDRFKSVEHRVLANRKGPRISVASFFSTGMLPLTKLYGPIKELLSEDNPPKYRETTVRDFNVYYKEKGLDGKSALSHFKL
;
A
#
# COMPACT_ATOMS: atom_id res chain seq x y z
N MET A 1 17.05 1.80 15.13
CA MET A 1 16.83 2.71 16.27
C MET A 1 16.01 3.88 15.74
N THR A 2 14.93 4.26 16.40
CA THR A 2 14.22 5.51 16.06
C THR A 2 14.96 6.66 16.73
N HIS A 3 15.38 7.66 15.97
CA HIS A 3 15.95 8.88 16.52
C HIS A 3 14.84 9.73 17.17
N THR A 4 15.18 10.51 18.19
CA THR A 4 14.24 11.46 18.78
C THR A 4 13.77 12.47 17.73
N ASN A 5 12.49 12.85 17.77
CA ASN A 5 11.86 13.79 16.82
C ASN A 5 11.87 13.31 15.36
N THR A 6 11.69 12.01 15.12
CA THR A 6 11.58 11.45 13.76
C THR A 6 10.26 10.74 13.54
N LEU A 7 9.83 10.70 12.28
CA LEU A 7 8.72 9.88 11.80
C LEU A 7 9.26 8.76 10.91
N VAL A 8 8.65 7.58 11.04
CA VAL A 8 8.86 6.48 10.08
C VAL A 8 7.74 6.57 9.05
N VAL A 9 8.09 6.71 7.78
CA VAL A 9 7.14 6.78 6.66
C VAL A 9 7.27 5.50 5.84
N ASN A 10 6.14 4.83 5.59
CA ASN A 10 6.06 3.62 4.78
C ASN A 10 5.12 3.86 3.60
N LEU A 11 5.39 3.19 2.47
CA LEU A 11 4.53 3.23 1.29
C LEU A 11 3.61 2.00 1.26
N GLY A 12 2.33 2.22 1.02
CA GLY A 12 1.32 1.15 0.91
C GLY A 12 1.19 0.59 -0.50
N ASP A 13 0.53 -0.56 -0.62
CA ASP A 13 0.27 -1.28 -1.87
C ASP A 13 -0.31 -0.36 -2.96
N LEU A 14 -1.27 0.52 -2.63
CA LEU A 14 -1.87 1.44 -3.61
C LEU A 14 -0.83 2.37 -4.28
N ILE A 15 0.19 2.83 -3.55
CA ILE A 15 1.28 3.63 -4.13
C ILE A 15 2.18 2.77 -5.03
N GLN A 16 2.45 1.52 -4.64
CA GLN A 16 3.21 0.60 -5.49
C GLN A 16 2.49 0.32 -6.82
N LEU A 17 1.16 0.10 -6.78
CA LEU A 17 0.31 -0.04 -7.96
C LEU A 17 0.41 1.18 -8.87
N LEU A 18 0.19 2.38 -8.31
CA LEU A 18 0.25 3.64 -9.05
C LEU A 18 1.63 3.89 -9.67
N SER A 19 2.69 3.56 -8.94
CA SER A 19 4.07 3.75 -9.39
C SER A 19 4.56 2.72 -10.40
N ASN A 20 3.71 1.75 -10.78
CA ASN A 20 4.08 0.61 -11.61
C ASN A 20 5.33 -0.13 -11.13
N ASP A 21 5.39 -0.44 -9.83
CA ASP A 21 6.52 -1.06 -9.14
C ASP A 21 7.79 -0.21 -8.93
N ARG A 22 7.80 1.09 -9.27
CA ARG A 22 8.95 1.96 -8.94
C ARG A 22 9.15 2.12 -7.44
N PHE A 23 8.05 2.15 -6.68
CA PHE A 23 8.08 2.06 -5.23
C PHE A 23 7.61 0.68 -4.78
N LYS A 24 8.14 0.23 -3.62
CA LYS A 24 7.80 -1.06 -3.02
C LYS A 24 7.11 -0.85 -1.69
N SER A 25 5.92 -1.43 -1.56
CA SER A 25 5.27 -1.65 -0.29
C SER A 25 5.92 -2.86 0.37
N VAL A 26 6.27 -2.70 1.63
CA VAL A 26 7.00 -3.71 2.40
C VAL A 26 6.17 -4.19 3.58
N GLU A 27 6.21 -5.49 3.79
CA GLU A 27 5.66 -6.08 5.00
C GLU A 27 6.46 -5.59 6.22
N HIS A 28 5.74 -5.14 7.24
CA HIS A 28 6.32 -4.69 8.49
C HIS A 28 5.54 -5.29 9.65
N ARG A 29 6.25 -5.66 10.72
CA ARG A 29 5.66 -6.24 11.93
C ARG A 29 6.17 -5.54 13.17
N VAL A 30 5.37 -5.58 14.23
CA VAL A 30 5.77 -5.12 15.55
C VAL A 30 5.90 -6.32 16.47
N LEU A 31 7.05 -6.45 17.12
CA LEU A 31 7.28 -7.50 18.11
C LEU A 31 6.83 -7.03 19.49
N ALA A 32 6.17 -7.91 20.24
CA ALA A 32 5.83 -7.67 21.63
C ALA A 32 7.11 -7.54 22.48
N ASN A 33 7.13 -6.58 23.39
CA ASN A 33 8.25 -6.36 24.30
C ASN A 33 7.96 -6.96 25.68
N ARG A 34 8.92 -7.70 26.26
CA ARG A 34 8.81 -8.27 27.62
C ARG A 34 9.16 -7.26 28.73
N LYS A 35 9.83 -6.15 28.40
CA LYS A 35 10.33 -5.17 29.39
C LYS A 35 9.31 -4.11 29.80
N GLY A 36 8.31 -3.85 28.98
CA GLY A 36 7.33 -2.78 29.24
C GLY A 36 6.58 -2.35 27.97
N PRO A 37 5.56 -1.49 28.12
CA PRO A 37 4.72 -1.06 27.01
C PRO A 37 5.49 -0.26 25.97
N ARG A 38 5.15 -0.46 24.70
CA ARG A 38 5.56 0.38 23.57
C ARG A 38 4.32 1.05 23.00
N ILE A 39 4.31 2.37 22.91
CA ILE A 39 3.20 3.16 22.38
C ILE A 39 3.62 3.74 21.01
N SER A 40 2.73 3.66 20.04
CA SER A 40 2.89 4.29 18.72
C SER A 40 1.54 4.71 18.17
N VAL A 41 1.51 5.82 17.44
CA VAL A 41 0.34 6.28 16.68
C VAL A 41 0.67 6.19 15.19
N ALA A 42 -0.16 5.48 14.44
CA ALA A 42 -0.06 5.41 12.98
C ALA A 42 -1.11 6.33 12.34
N SER A 43 -0.71 7.07 11.31
CA SER A 43 -1.62 7.88 10.49
C SER A 43 -1.53 7.41 9.04
N PHE A 44 -2.68 7.05 8.46
CA PHE A 44 -2.77 6.52 7.11
C PHE A 44 -3.38 7.55 6.18
N PHE A 45 -2.62 7.96 5.16
CA PHE A 45 -3.06 8.90 4.14
C PHE A 45 -3.61 8.12 2.95
N SER A 46 -4.93 8.04 2.84
CA SER A 46 -5.61 7.50 1.66
C SER A 46 -6.96 8.18 1.46
N THR A 47 -7.55 8.03 0.28
CA THR A 47 -8.92 8.49 0.03
C THR A 47 -9.98 7.59 0.68
N GLY A 48 -9.58 6.54 1.41
CA GLY A 48 -10.47 5.69 2.20
C GLY A 48 -11.59 5.03 1.40
N MET A 49 -12.76 4.86 2.01
CA MET A 49 -13.97 4.34 1.36
C MET A 49 -14.87 5.45 0.80
N LEU A 50 -14.31 6.63 0.50
CA LEU A 50 -15.09 7.64 -0.19
C LEU A 50 -15.63 7.03 -1.50
N PRO A 51 -16.91 7.28 -1.86
CA PRO A 51 -17.52 6.75 -3.07
C PRO A 51 -16.93 7.45 -4.30
N LEU A 52 -15.66 7.19 -4.56
CA LEU A 52 -14.91 7.70 -5.68
C LEU A 52 -15.02 6.68 -6.80
N THR A 53 -15.68 7.10 -7.87
CA THR A 53 -15.70 6.37 -9.15
C THR A 53 -14.39 6.48 -9.91
N LYS A 54 -13.42 7.24 -9.38
CA LYS A 54 -12.09 7.40 -9.97
C LYS A 54 -11.38 6.06 -10.02
N LEU A 55 -10.97 5.68 -11.22
CA LEU A 55 -10.08 4.56 -11.47
C LEU A 55 -8.63 4.98 -11.19
N TYR A 56 -7.93 4.09 -10.49
CA TYR A 56 -6.52 4.20 -10.16
C TYR A 56 -5.80 3.04 -10.83
N GLY A 57 -4.78 3.36 -11.61
CA GLY A 57 -3.90 2.42 -12.29
C GLY A 57 -2.49 2.99 -12.36
N PRO A 58 -1.55 2.29 -13.00
CA PRO A 58 -0.23 2.81 -13.27
C PRO A 58 -0.26 4.23 -13.86
N ILE A 59 0.51 5.15 -13.26
CA ILE A 59 0.65 6.53 -13.75
C ILE A 59 1.22 6.47 -15.18
N LYS A 60 0.51 7.07 -16.13
CA LYS A 60 0.79 6.93 -17.57
C LYS A 60 2.19 7.42 -17.93
N GLU A 61 2.65 8.48 -17.28
CA GLU A 61 3.98 9.09 -17.45
C GLU A 61 5.12 8.19 -16.92
N LEU A 62 4.82 7.13 -16.19
CA LEU A 62 5.78 6.13 -15.73
C LEU A 62 5.85 4.88 -16.63
N LEU A 63 5.02 4.83 -17.68
CA LEU A 63 4.94 3.71 -18.61
C LEU A 63 5.85 3.95 -19.82
N SER A 64 6.34 2.86 -20.39
CA SER A 64 7.12 2.83 -21.64
C SER A 64 7.03 1.44 -22.26
N GLU A 65 7.59 1.25 -23.46
CA GLU A 65 7.68 -0.09 -24.09
C GLU A 65 8.42 -1.09 -23.20
N ASP A 66 9.50 -0.66 -22.55
CA ASP A 66 10.30 -1.47 -21.62
C ASP A 66 9.70 -1.56 -20.19
N ASN A 67 8.70 -0.75 -19.88
CA ASN A 67 7.98 -0.77 -18.61
C ASN A 67 6.47 -0.69 -18.84
N PRO A 68 5.85 -1.75 -19.42
CA PRO A 68 4.42 -1.79 -19.64
C PRO A 68 3.67 -1.78 -18.30
N PRO A 69 2.36 -1.47 -18.29
CA PRO A 69 1.55 -1.57 -17.09
C PRO A 69 1.62 -2.99 -16.51
N LYS A 70 1.82 -3.11 -15.20
CA LYS A 70 1.85 -4.39 -14.46
C LYS A 70 0.55 -4.66 -13.71
N TYR A 71 -0.31 -3.65 -13.62
CA TYR A 71 -1.53 -3.67 -12.83
C TYR A 71 -2.70 -3.13 -13.64
N ARG A 72 -3.88 -3.73 -13.46
CA ARG A 72 -5.14 -3.21 -13.99
C ARG A 72 -5.64 -2.04 -13.16
N GLU A 73 -6.50 -1.23 -13.77
CA GLU A 73 -7.19 -0.15 -13.06
C GLU A 73 -8.19 -0.70 -12.02
N THR A 74 -8.34 0.00 -10.90
CA THR A 74 -9.30 -0.33 -9.85
C THR A 74 -9.78 0.93 -9.13
N THR A 75 -10.94 0.88 -8.47
CA THR A 75 -11.33 1.96 -7.56
C THR A 75 -10.67 1.76 -6.20
N VAL A 76 -10.48 2.83 -5.43
CA VAL A 76 -9.97 2.70 -4.05
C VAL A 76 -10.96 1.94 -3.17
N ARG A 77 -12.26 1.98 -3.48
CA ARG A 77 -13.27 1.16 -2.80
C ARG A 77 -13.01 -0.32 -3.02
N ASP A 78 -12.90 -0.77 -4.27
CA ASP A 78 -12.74 -2.19 -4.59
C ASP A 78 -11.38 -2.71 -4.08
N PHE A 79 -10.33 -1.88 -4.17
CA PHE A 79 -9.04 -2.17 -3.54
C PHE A 79 -9.19 -2.44 -2.03
N ASN A 80 -9.88 -1.55 -1.30
CA ASN A 80 -10.07 -1.68 0.14
C ASN A 80 -10.97 -2.86 0.53
N VAL A 81 -12.02 -3.15 -0.26
CA VAL A 81 -12.90 -4.30 -0.05
C VAL A 81 -12.08 -5.58 -0.14
N TYR A 82 -11.36 -5.77 -1.25
CA TYR A 82 -10.53 -6.95 -1.43
C TYR A 82 -9.43 -7.06 -0.37
N TYR A 83 -8.73 -5.96 -0.05
CA TYR A 83 -7.68 -5.94 0.97
C TYR A 83 -8.21 -6.44 2.33
N LYS A 84 -9.42 -6.00 2.73
CA LYS A 84 -10.05 -6.43 3.98
C LYS A 84 -10.49 -7.89 3.94
N GLU A 85 -11.12 -8.33 2.85
CA GLU A 85 -11.59 -9.71 2.67
C GLU A 85 -10.42 -10.71 2.67
N LYS A 86 -9.33 -10.36 1.99
CA LYS A 86 -8.14 -11.19 1.87
C LYS A 86 -7.37 -11.30 3.20
N GLY A 87 -7.41 -10.28 4.05
CA GLY A 87 -6.81 -10.31 5.39
C GLY A 87 -5.27 -10.37 5.42
N LEU A 88 -4.70 -10.75 6.56
CA LEU A 88 -3.26 -10.76 6.81
C LEU A 88 -2.70 -12.19 6.75
N ASP A 89 -2.41 -12.67 5.54
CA ASP A 89 -1.82 -14.00 5.27
C ASP A 89 -0.34 -13.97 4.84
N GLY A 90 0.31 -12.80 4.90
CA GLY A 90 1.69 -12.58 4.44
C GLY A 90 1.87 -12.38 2.93
N LYS A 91 0.81 -12.47 2.12
CA LYS A 91 0.85 -12.17 0.67
C LYS A 91 0.36 -10.75 0.39
N SER A 92 0.96 -10.06 -0.58
CA SER A 92 0.48 -8.72 -0.98
C SER A 92 -0.87 -8.82 -1.70
N ALA A 93 -1.77 -7.89 -1.39
CA ALA A 93 -3.06 -7.76 -2.09
C ALA A 93 -2.89 -7.40 -3.56
N LEU A 94 -1.73 -6.83 -3.94
CA LEU A 94 -1.39 -6.45 -5.31
C LEU A 94 -1.45 -7.60 -6.31
N SER A 95 -1.23 -8.84 -5.86
CA SER A 95 -1.31 -10.01 -6.73
C SER A 95 -2.67 -10.13 -7.42
N HIS A 96 -3.74 -9.73 -6.74
CA HIS A 96 -5.08 -9.73 -7.32
C HIS A 96 -5.26 -8.72 -8.44
N PHE A 97 -4.50 -7.61 -8.42
CA PHE A 97 -4.63 -6.48 -9.36
C PHE A 97 -3.62 -6.53 -10.50
N LYS A 98 -2.74 -7.53 -10.56
CA LYS A 98 -1.82 -7.69 -11.69
C LYS A 98 -2.58 -7.97 -12.99
N LEU A 99 -1.97 -7.56 -14.11
CA LEU A 99 -2.38 -7.94 -15.46
C LEU A 99 -1.95 -9.37 -15.79
#